data_AF-A0A8J4GTT3-F1
#
_entry.id   AF-A0A8J4GTT3-F1
#
_cell.length_a   1.000
_cell.length_b   1.000
_cell.length_c   1.000
_cell.angle_alpha   90.00
_cell.angle_beta   90.00
_cell.angle_gamma   90.00
#
_symmetry.space_group_name_H-M   'P 1'
#
loop_
_entity.id
_entity.type
_entity.pdbx_description
1 polymer ?
#
loop_
_entity_poly.entity_id
_entity_poly.type
_entity_poly.pdbx_seq_one_letter_code
_entity_poly.pdbx_strand_id
1 'polypeptide(L)'
;MRPLPSTRPLTCKAIPPSPPPPRRPHRAGAASERTGALEALTRLSESNYELVVVTSRQHVIQDATLRWLDRHYSGLFQEVYFGNHFALEGKSQRKSDICRTIGARVLIDDNPSYALECAAAGIHVLLYDWGGAYPWSKLPPHAGAYNPDLIRVVQDWGEVERELASLAQRLRATADNT
;
A
#
# COMPACT_ATOMS: atom_id res chain seq x y z
N MET A 1 24.95 -9.48 -27.22
CA MET A 1 23.87 -8.51 -26.93
C MET A 1 23.64 -8.50 -25.43
N ARG A 2 23.95 -7.39 -24.75
CA ARG A 2 23.52 -7.19 -23.36
C ARG A 2 22.03 -6.80 -23.40
N PRO A 3 21.15 -7.38 -22.56
CA PRO A 3 19.80 -6.87 -22.46
C PRO A 3 19.85 -5.41 -21.98
N LEU A 4 19.02 -4.56 -22.59
CA LEU A 4 18.78 -3.18 -22.16
C LEU A 4 18.41 -3.16 -20.66
N PRO A 5 18.72 -2.08 -19.90
CA PRO A 5 18.29 -1.98 -18.51
C PRO A 5 16.77 -2.14 -18.47
N SER A 6 16.36 -3.28 -17.91
CA SER A 6 14.99 -3.69 -17.71
C SER A 6 14.23 -2.56 -17.04
N THR A 7 13.23 -2.00 -17.74
CA THR A 7 12.18 -1.17 -17.16
C THR A 7 11.37 -2.06 -16.20
N ARG A 8 11.92 -2.31 -15.01
CA ARG A 8 11.20 -3.04 -13.97
C ARG A 8 9.95 -2.22 -13.63
N PRO A 9 8.74 -2.81 -13.65
CA PRO A 9 7.53 -2.12 -13.25
C PRO A 9 7.69 -1.59 -11.82
N LEU A 10 7.06 -0.45 -11.54
CA LEU A 10 7.05 0.07 -10.18
C LEU A 10 6.09 -0.80 -9.38
N THR A 11 6.64 -1.62 -8.49
CA THR A 11 5.83 -2.38 -7.54
C THR A 11 5.21 -1.39 -6.53
N CYS A 12 3.91 -1.15 -6.69
CA CYS A 12 3.10 -0.29 -5.82
C CYS A 12 2.18 -1.19 -5.01
N LYS A 13 2.40 -1.23 -3.70
CA LYS A 13 1.59 -2.04 -2.81
C LYS A 13 0.38 -1.25 -2.37
N ALA A 14 -0.81 -1.71 -2.70
CA ALA A 14 -2.05 -1.18 -2.16
C ALA A 14 -2.63 -2.12 -1.11
N ILE A 15 -2.98 -1.58 0.04
CA ILE A 15 -3.91 -2.26 0.94
C ILE A 15 -5.31 -1.80 0.54
N PRO A 16 -6.17 -2.67 0.00
CA PRO A 16 -7.57 -2.30 -0.18
C PRO A 16 -8.20 -2.04 1.19
N PRO A 17 -9.17 -1.11 1.30
CA PRO A 17 -9.81 -0.78 2.57
C PRO A 17 -10.29 -2.07 3.25
N SER A 18 -10.01 -2.21 4.54
CA SER A 18 -10.39 -3.41 5.29
C SER A 18 -11.88 -3.72 5.12
N PRO A 19 -12.30 -5.01 5.11
CA PRO A 19 -13.71 -5.34 5.10
C PRO A 19 -14.36 -4.59 6.27
N PRO A 20 -15.45 -3.85 6.03
CA PRO A 20 -16.07 -3.09 7.10
C PRO A 20 -16.45 -4.05 8.23
N PRO A 21 -16.30 -3.65 9.51
CA PRO A 21 -16.84 -4.44 10.62
C PRO A 21 -18.35 -4.68 10.40
N PRO A 22 -18.94 -5.75 10.98
CA PRO A 22 -20.38 -5.97 10.91
C PRO A 22 -21.11 -4.68 11.34
N ARG A 23 -21.92 -4.14 10.43
CA ARG A 23 -22.46 -2.78 10.52
C ARG A 23 -23.32 -2.62 11.78
N ARG A 24 -23.07 -1.57 12.57
CA ARG A 24 -24.16 -0.87 13.27
C ARG A 24 -24.92 -0.01 12.26
N PRO A 25 -26.24 0.15 12.37
CA PRO A 25 -26.99 0.95 11.40
C PRO A 25 -26.60 2.43 11.54
N HIS A 26 -26.58 3.13 10.40
CA HIS A 26 -26.32 4.56 10.19
C HIS A 26 -24.85 5.05 10.14
N ARG A 27 -24.27 5.01 8.93
CA ARG A 27 -23.79 6.20 8.20
C ARG A 27 -23.53 5.85 6.73
N ALA A 28 -24.19 6.54 5.81
CA ALA A 28 -23.86 6.52 4.38
C ALA A 28 -22.56 7.32 4.20
N GLY A 29 -21.47 6.68 3.76
CA GLY A 29 -20.17 7.33 3.58
C GLY A 29 -19.06 6.39 3.08
N ALA A 30 -19.10 5.11 3.45
CA ALA A 30 -18.06 4.12 3.08
C ALA A 30 -18.22 3.48 1.67
N ALA A 31 -19.14 3.97 0.85
CA ALA A 31 -19.31 3.49 -0.53
C ALA A 31 -18.37 4.23 -1.50
N SER A 32 -18.24 5.54 -1.35
CA SER A 32 -17.41 6.40 -2.21
C SER A 32 -15.93 6.02 -2.19
N GLU A 33 -15.38 5.76 -1.01
CA GLU A 33 -13.97 5.38 -0.85
C GLU A 33 -13.65 4.02 -1.49
N ARG A 34 -14.52 3.01 -1.32
CA ARG A 34 -14.33 1.69 -1.90
C ARG A 34 -14.41 1.72 -3.42
N THR A 35 -15.36 2.49 -3.97
CA THR A 35 -15.50 2.68 -5.41
C THR A 35 -14.28 3.40 -5.97
N GLY A 36 -13.83 4.49 -5.34
CA GLY A 36 -12.61 5.20 -5.74
C GLY A 36 -11.35 4.33 -5.67
N ALA A 37 -11.24 3.47 -4.66
CA ALA A 37 -10.14 2.51 -4.52
C ALA A 37 -10.09 1.52 -5.68
N LEU A 38 -11.23 0.90 -6.00
CA LEU A 38 -11.31 -0.08 -7.07
C LEU A 38 -10.94 0.54 -8.41
N GLU A 39 -11.55 1.69 -8.75
CA GLU A 39 -11.28 2.37 -10.00
C GLU A 39 -9.81 2.79 -10.16
N ALA A 40 -9.20 3.36 -9.12
CA ALA A 40 -7.80 3.75 -9.14
C ALA A 40 -6.88 2.53 -9.26
N LEU A 41 -7.14 1.46 -8.51
CA LEU A 41 -6.32 0.25 -8.57
C LEU A 41 -6.43 -0.46 -9.92
N THR A 42 -7.61 -0.48 -10.54
CA THR A 42 -7.78 -0.95 -11.91
C THR A 42 -6.92 -0.15 -12.89
N ARG A 43 -7.03 1.19 -12.87
CA ARG A 43 -6.20 2.06 -13.74
C ARG A 43 -4.70 1.87 -13.53
N LEU A 44 -4.27 1.72 -12.28
CA LEU A 44 -2.88 1.45 -11.94
C LEU A 44 -2.43 0.08 -12.46
N SER A 45 -3.26 -0.96 -12.34
CA SER A 45 -2.96 -2.31 -12.84
C SER A 45 -2.87 -2.40 -14.36
N GLU A 46 -3.62 -1.56 -15.08
CA GLU A 46 -3.56 -1.43 -16.54
C GLU A 46 -2.37 -0.57 -17.01
N SER A 47 -1.69 0.09 -16.07
CA SER A 47 -0.50 0.92 -16.30
C SER A 47 0.79 0.16 -15.98
N ASN A 48 1.95 0.83 -16.00
CA ASN A 48 3.24 0.19 -15.72
C ASN A 48 3.53 -0.01 -14.20
N TYR A 49 2.53 -0.48 -13.45
CA TYR A 49 2.62 -0.78 -12.03
C TYR A 49 2.34 -2.25 -11.76
N GLU A 50 3.12 -2.83 -10.85
CA GLU A 50 2.87 -4.16 -10.32
C GLU A 50 2.21 -4.01 -8.94
N LEU A 51 0.97 -4.49 -8.83
CA LEU A 51 0.20 -4.39 -7.59
C LEU A 51 0.26 -5.71 -6.82
N VAL A 52 0.66 -5.60 -5.56
CA VAL A 52 0.70 -6.71 -4.60
C VAL A 52 0.03 -6.29 -3.31
N VAL A 53 -0.55 -7.24 -2.58
CA VAL A 53 -1.07 -7.01 -1.24
C VAL A 53 -0.06 -7.51 -0.22
N VAL A 54 0.31 -6.69 0.76
CA VAL A 54 1.02 -7.17 1.95
C VAL A 54 0.28 -6.72 3.19
N THR A 55 -0.30 -7.66 3.92
CA THR A 55 -1.21 -7.39 5.03
C THR A 55 -0.66 -7.89 6.36
N SER A 56 -0.96 -7.18 7.45
CA SER A 56 -0.57 -7.60 8.80
C SER A 56 -1.52 -8.66 9.38
N ARG A 57 -2.58 -9.03 8.65
CA ARG A 57 -3.58 -10.01 9.08
C ARG A 57 -2.95 -11.36 9.42
N GLN A 58 -3.56 -12.04 10.40
CA GLN A 58 -3.16 -13.39 10.83
C GLN A 58 -3.50 -14.43 9.76
N HIS A 59 -2.75 -15.53 9.73
CA HIS A 59 -2.96 -16.63 8.79
C HIS A 59 -4.35 -17.28 8.96
N VAL A 60 -4.91 -17.29 10.17
CA VAL A 60 -6.25 -17.84 10.45
C VAL A 60 -7.36 -17.16 9.62
N ILE A 61 -7.17 -15.91 9.21
CA ILE A 61 -8.13 -15.17 8.38
C ILE A 61 -7.67 -15.00 6.93
N GLN A 62 -6.66 -15.78 6.50
CA GLN A 62 -6.12 -15.75 5.14
C GLN A 62 -7.19 -16.10 4.12
N ASP A 63 -7.84 -17.25 4.24
CA ASP A 63 -8.87 -17.68 3.28
C ASP A 63 -10.03 -16.68 3.17
N ALA A 64 -10.44 -16.11 4.31
CA ALA A 64 -11.50 -15.10 4.33
C ALA A 64 -11.05 -13.82 3.61
N THR A 65 -9.79 -13.43 3.79
CA THR A 65 -9.18 -12.28 3.10
C THR A 65 -9.05 -12.54 1.61
N LEU A 66 -8.55 -13.70 1.20
CA LEU A 66 -8.41 -14.07 -0.22
C LEU A 66 -9.77 -14.12 -0.92
N ARG A 67 -10.79 -14.74 -0.31
CA ARG A 67 -12.16 -14.73 -0.85
C ARG A 67 -12.74 -13.32 -0.95
N TRP A 68 -12.40 -12.44 -0.01
CA TRP A 68 -12.85 -11.05 -0.07
C TRP A 68 -12.16 -10.27 -1.21
N LEU A 69 -10.85 -10.48 -1.38
CA LEU A 69 -10.08 -9.89 -2.48
C LEU A 69 -10.63 -10.37 -3.83
N ASP A 70 -10.84 -11.68 -3.99
CA ASP A 70 -11.36 -12.24 -5.23
C ASP A 70 -12.75 -11.67 -5.59
N ARG A 71 -13.64 -11.46 -4.61
CA ARG A 71 -14.96 -10.88 -4.86
C ARG A 71 -14.94 -9.39 -5.26
N HIS A 72 -13.94 -8.63 -4.83
CA HIS A 72 -13.97 -7.17 -4.92
C HIS A 72 -12.87 -6.56 -5.79
N TYR A 73 -11.78 -7.29 -5.99
CA TYR A 73 -10.55 -6.87 -6.67
C TYR A 73 -9.98 -8.02 -7.53
N SER A 74 -10.85 -8.86 -8.11
CA SER A 74 -10.43 -10.02 -8.90
C SER A 74 -9.47 -9.62 -10.01
N GLY A 75 -8.35 -10.35 -10.13
CA GLY A 75 -7.34 -10.15 -11.17
C GLY A 75 -6.44 -8.92 -11.02
N LEU A 76 -6.61 -8.09 -9.98
CA LEU A 76 -5.83 -6.85 -9.82
C LEU A 76 -4.46 -7.05 -9.16
N PHE A 77 -4.35 -8.04 -8.27
CA PHE A 77 -3.12 -8.26 -7.49
C PHE A 77 -2.41 -9.51 -7.97
N GLN A 78 -1.10 -9.40 -8.19
CA GLN A 78 -0.26 -10.52 -8.62
C GLN A 78 -0.06 -11.51 -7.48
N GLU A 79 0.22 -11.01 -6.28
CA GLU A 79 0.47 -11.81 -5.09
C GLU A 79 -0.10 -11.17 -3.82
N VAL A 80 -0.33 -12.01 -2.80
CA VAL A 80 -0.82 -11.61 -1.47
C VAL A 80 0.10 -12.20 -0.41
N TYR A 81 0.76 -11.34 0.37
CA TYR A 81 1.67 -11.71 1.45
C TYR A 81 1.07 -11.37 2.81
N PHE A 82 1.19 -12.30 3.76
CA PHE A 82 0.71 -12.13 5.13
C PHE A 82 1.90 -11.98 6.08
N GLY A 83 1.93 -10.89 6.85
CA GLY A 83 2.93 -10.64 7.88
C GLY A 83 2.63 -11.30 9.22
N ASN A 84 1.44 -11.90 9.37
CA ASN A 84 1.04 -12.65 10.56
C ASN A 84 1.27 -11.88 11.88
N HIS A 85 1.04 -10.56 11.89
CA HIS A 85 1.22 -9.78 13.11
C HIS A 85 0.17 -10.19 14.14
N PHE A 86 0.59 -10.29 15.41
CA PHE A 86 -0.25 -10.66 16.56
C PHE A 86 -0.85 -12.08 16.53
N ALA A 87 -0.34 -12.99 15.70
CA ALA A 87 -0.78 -14.38 15.73
C ALA A 87 -0.23 -15.14 16.95
N LEU A 88 -1.04 -16.07 17.47
CA LEU A 88 -0.65 -16.96 18.58
C LEU A 88 0.41 -17.99 18.14
N GLU A 89 0.49 -18.27 16.83
CA GLU A 89 1.41 -19.24 16.23
C GLU A 89 1.94 -18.74 14.87
N GLY A 90 3.12 -19.24 14.48
CA GLY A 90 3.79 -18.88 13.24
C GLY A 90 4.73 -17.67 13.36
N LYS A 91 5.60 -17.48 12.36
CA LYS A 91 6.57 -16.38 12.34
C LYS A 91 5.87 -15.07 11.96
N SER A 92 5.90 -14.08 12.84
CA SER A 92 5.53 -12.71 12.47
C SER A 92 6.63 -12.10 11.60
N GLN A 93 6.24 -11.50 10.48
CA GLN A 93 7.13 -10.81 9.55
C GLN A 93 6.71 -9.36 9.43
N ARG A 94 7.71 -8.48 9.56
CA ARG A 94 7.56 -7.04 9.36
C ARG A 94 7.20 -6.73 7.91
N LYS A 95 6.36 -5.72 7.70
CA LYS A 95 5.98 -5.28 6.35
C LYS A 95 7.19 -4.78 5.57
N SER A 96 8.11 -4.10 6.23
CA SER A 96 9.37 -3.66 5.62
C SER A 96 10.20 -4.81 5.06
N ASP A 97 10.31 -5.92 5.79
CA ASP A 97 11.07 -7.11 5.36
C ASP A 97 10.42 -7.77 4.13
N ILE A 98 9.09 -7.92 4.16
CA ILE A 98 8.34 -8.47 3.02
C ILE A 98 8.52 -7.54 1.80
N CYS A 99 8.27 -6.24 1.96
CA CYS A 99 8.39 -5.25 0.89
C CYS A 99 9.80 -5.25 0.27
N ARG A 100 10.87 -5.36 1.08
CA ARG A 100 12.24 -5.49 0.57
C ARG A 100 12.46 -6.77 -0.22
N THR A 101 11.97 -7.90 0.31
CA THR A 101 12.13 -9.22 -0.32
C THR A 101 11.53 -9.25 -1.72
N ILE A 102 10.35 -8.64 -1.88
CA ILE A 102 9.63 -8.60 -3.16
C ILE A 102 10.05 -7.41 -4.05
N GLY A 103 11.01 -6.59 -3.60
CA GLY A 103 11.48 -5.42 -4.34
C GLY A 103 10.48 -4.27 -4.43
N ALA A 104 9.48 -4.21 -3.53
CA ALA A 104 8.49 -3.14 -3.50
C ALA A 104 9.15 -1.76 -3.33
N ARG A 105 8.78 -0.81 -4.19
CA ARG A 105 9.31 0.56 -4.18
C ARG A 105 8.43 1.52 -3.40
N VAL A 106 7.11 1.27 -3.42
CA VAL A 106 6.11 2.10 -2.75
C VAL A 106 5.15 1.25 -1.95
N LEU A 107 4.86 1.68 -0.72
CA LEU A 107 3.80 1.19 0.16
C LEU A 107 2.65 2.20 0.23
N ILE A 108 1.40 1.75 0.07
CA ILE A 108 0.20 2.51 0.45
C ILE A 108 -0.40 1.83 1.69
N ASP A 109 -0.49 2.57 2.80
CA ASP A 109 -0.94 2.06 4.10
C ASP A 109 -1.58 3.21 4.89
N ASP A 110 -2.56 2.91 5.74
CA ASP A 110 -3.20 3.89 6.62
C ASP A 110 -2.61 3.89 8.04
N ASN A 111 -1.67 2.99 8.33
CA ASN A 111 -1.06 2.89 9.64
C ASN A 111 0.30 3.63 9.70
N PRO A 112 0.43 4.68 10.52
CA PRO A 112 1.68 5.41 10.67
C PRO A 112 2.85 4.51 11.10
N SER A 113 2.63 3.49 11.92
CA SER A 113 3.71 2.60 12.38
C SER A 113 4.35 1.86 11.21
N TYR A 114 3.53 1.36 10.26
CA TYR A 114 4.05 0.70 9.05
C TYR A 114 4.67 1.69 8.09
N ALA A 115 4.14 2.92 8.01
CA ALA A 115 4.74 3.97 7.21
C ALA A 115 6.17 4.30 7.67
N LEU A 116 6.35 4.47 8.98
CA LEU A 116 7.65 4.73 9.58
C LEU A 116 8.62 3.56 9.41
N GLU A 117 8.14 2.35 9.66
CA GLU A 117 8.93 1.13 9.50
C GLU A 117 9.43 0.95 8.05
N CYS A 118 8.56 1.14 7.06
CA CYS A 118 8.93 1.01 5.65
C CYS A 118 9.80 2.17 5.16
N ALA A 119 9.56 3.40 5.60
CA ALA A 119 10.41 4.53 5.26
C ALA A 119 11.82 4.39 5.84
N ALA A 120 11.95 3.93 7.09
CA ALA A 120 13.24 3.59 7.69
C ALA A 120 13.97 2.49 6.89
N ALA A 121 13.22 1.68 6.15
CA ALA A 121 13.74 0.65 5.26
C ALA A 121 14.10 1.13 3.84
N GLY A 122 13.90 2.43 3.52
CA GLY A 122 14.15 3.03 2.21
C GLY A 122 13.02 2.85 1.20
N ILE A 123 11.83 2.46 1.66
CA ILE A 123 10.64 2.27 0.83
C ILE A 123 9.81 3.55 0.90
N HIS A 124 9.39 4.09 -0.25
CA HIS A 124 8.46 5.22 -0.25
C HIS A 124 7.11 4.80 0.31
N VAL A 125 6.44 5.68 1.05
CA VAL A 125 5.15 5.41 1.64
C VAL A 125 4.18 6.53 1.32
N LEU A 126 3.01 6.16 0.83
CA LEU A 126 1.82 6.99 0.77
C LEU A 126 0.94 6.65 1.98
N LEU A 127 1.01 7.48 3.03
CA LEU A 127 0.20 7.33 4.24
C LEU A 127 -1.22 7.81 3.95
N TYR A 128 -2.16 6.89 3.85
CA TYR A 128 -3.53 7.16 3.45
C TYR A 128 -4.38 7.64 4.65
N ASP A 129 -4.95 8.83 4.52
CA ASP A 129 -5.75 9.51 5.53
C ASP A 129 -6.96 10.17 4.87
N TRP A 130 -8.01 9.37 4.61
CA TRP A 130 -9.17 9.78 3.79
C TRP A 130 -9.74 11.13 4.23
N GLY A 131 -9.61 12.15 3.38
CA GLY A 131 -10.06 13.53 3.67
C GLY A 131 -9.53 14.11 4.99
N GLY A 132 -8.40 13.61 5.49
CA GLY A 132 -7.86 13.96 6.82
C GLY A 132 -8.68 13.39 7.98
N ALA A 133 -9.63 12.50 7.73
CA ALA A 133 -10.64 12.08 8.71
C ALA A 133 -10.24 10.82 9.51
N TYR A 134 -9.18 10.11 9.15
CA TYR A 134 -8.80 8.89 9.85
C TYR A 134 -8.04 9.24 11.14
N PRO A 135 -8.62 8.99 12.33
CA PRO A 135 -7.97 9.34 13.59
C PRO A 135 -6.72 8.47 13.86
N TRP A 136 -6.62 7.29 13.23
CA TRP A 136 -5.48 6.38 13.37
C TRP A 136 -4.34 6.68 12.38
N SER A 137 -4.58 7.43 11.31
CA SER A 137 -3.59 7.72 10.26
C SER A 137 -2.71 8.94 10.56
N LYS A 138 -2.52 9.30 11.84
CA LYS A 138 -1.83 10.53 12.23
C LYS A 138 -0.37 10.26 12.59
N LEU A 139 0.54 10.96 11.91
CA LEU A 139 1.94 10.99 12.29
C LEU A 139 2.11 11.72 13.64
N PRO A 140 2.90 11.18 14.59
CA PRO A 140 3.15 11.83 15.87
C PRO A 140 3.71 13.26 15.73
N PRO A 141 3.16 14.25 16.46
CA PRO A 141 3.46 15.68 16.28
C PRO A 141 4.89 16.12 16.66
N HIS A 142 5.72 15.23 17.21
CA HIS A 142 7.10 15.54 17.67
C HIS A 142 8.19 14.70 17.06
N ALA A 143 7.88 13.93 16.04
CA ALA A 143 8.92 13.26 15.30
C ALA A 143 9.33 14.14 14.12
N GLY A 144 10.14 15.14 14.44
CA GLY A 144 10.77 16.05 13.47
C GLY A 144 11.77 15.38 12.51
N ALA A 145 11.61 14.08 12.21
CA ALA A 145 12.57 13.26 11.46
C ALA A 145 11.88 12.23 10.54
N TYR A 146 10.56 12.33 10.33
CA TYR A 146 9.87 11.45 9.38
C TYR A 146 10.28 11.82 7.98
N ASN A 147 11.24 11.07 7.45
CA ASN A 147 11.89 11.24 6.16
C ASN A 147 10.89 11.79 5.11
N PRO A 148 10.82 13.12 4.92
CA PRO A 148 9.75 13.74 4.14
C PRO A 148 9.88 13.39 2.66
N ASP A 149 11.06 12.94 2.25
CA ASP A 149 11.35 12.44 0.92
C ASP A 149 10.76 11.05 0.68
N LEU A 150 10.48 10.29 1.76
CA LEU A 150 9.95 8.93 1.70
C LEU A 150 8.48 8.84 2.11
N ILE A 151 7.99 9.61 3.07
CA ILE A 151 6.58 9.53 3.51
C ILE A 151 5.77 10.73 3.01
N ARG A 152 4.70 10.45 2.28
CA ARG A 152 3.73 11.43 1.82
C ARG A 152 2.35 11.09 2.37
N VAL A 153 1.70 12.02 3.06
CA VAL A 153 0.29 11.86 3.46
C VAL A 153 -0.58 12.15 2.23
N VAL A 154 -1.53 11.26 1.95
CA VAL A 154 -2.49 11.39 0.85
C VAL A 154 -3.91 11.20 1.38
N GLN A 155 -4.86 11.97 0.85
CA GLN A 155 -6.22 12.06 1.38
C GLN A 155 -7.28 11.36 0.51
N ASP A 156 -6.94 10.97 -0.70
CA ASP A 156 -7.81 10.22 -1.59
C ASP A 156 -7.01 9.40 -2.61
N TRP A 157 -7.71 8.57 -3.40
CA TRP A 157 -7.07 7.74 -4.42
C TRP A 157 -6.56 8.54 -5.63
N GLY A 158 -7.09 9.74 -5.88
CA GLY A 158 -6.56 10.62 -6.92
C GLY A 158 -5.19 11.21 -6.53
N GLU A 159 -5.00 11.53 -5.25
CA GLU A 159 -3.68 11.90 -4.70
C GLU A 159 -2.70 10.73 -4.77
N VAL A 160 -3.14 9.50 -4.47
CA VAL A 160 -2.33 8.28 -4.67
C VAL A 160 -1.82 8.20 -6.10
N GLU A 161 -2.70 8.28 -7.10
CA GLU A 161 -2.32 8.19 -8.52
C GLU A 161 -1.32 9.28 -8.91
N ARG A 162 -1.54 10.54 -8.50
CA ARG A 162 -0.65 11.67 -8.80
C ARG A 162 0.74 11.49 -8.18
N GLU A 163 0.79 11.09 -6.90
CA GLU A 163 2.06 10.91 -6.19
C GLU A 163 2.84 9.70 -6.73
N LEU A 164 2.15 8.62 -7.09
CA LEU A 164 2.77 7.48 -7.77
C LEU A 164 3.37 7.87 -9.12
N ALA A 165 2.66 8.65 -9.94
CA ALA A 165 3.18 9.13 -11.22
C ALA A 165 4.43 10.01 -11.06
N SER A 166 4.43 10.90 -10.06
CA SER A 166 5.59 11.73 -9.71
C SER A 166 6.79 10.90 -9.24
N LEU A 167 6.55 9.94 -8.33
CA LEU A 167 7.57 9.00 -7.85
C LEU A 167 8.14 8.15 -8.99
N ALA A 168 7.29 7.67 -9.89
CA ALA A 168 7.69 6.88 -11.04
C ALA A 168 8.70 7.61 -11.92
N GLN A 169 8.46 8.89 -12.19
CA GLN A 169 9.38 9.74 -12.97
C GLN A 169 10.72 9.92 -12.26
N ARG A 170 10.70 10.21 -10.95
CA ARG A 170 11.93 10.38 -10.14
C ARG A 170 12.76 9.11 -10.05
N LEU A 171 12.11 7.96 -9.85
CA LEU A 171 12.77 6.66 -9.73
C LEU A 171 13.37 6.18 -11.07
N ARG A 172 12.73 6.54 -12.19
CA ARG A 172 13.31 6.29 -13.52
C ARG A 172 14.52 7.20 -13.79
N ALA A 173 14.39 8.50 -13.52
CA ALA A 173 15.47 9.45 -13.71
C ALA A 173 16.73 9.13 -12.89
N THR A 174 16.57 8.58 -11.68
CA THR A 174 17.70 8.13 -10.85
C THR A 174 18.33 6.83 -11.36
N ALA A 175 17.53 5.92 -11.92
CA ALA A 175 18.03 4.68 -12.54
C ALA A 175 18.82 4.95 -13.84
N ASP A 176 18.47 5.99 -14.59
CA ASP A 176 19.18 6.37 -15.82
C ASP A 176 20.53 7.09 -15.55
N ASN A 177 20.75 7.52 -14.31
CA ASN A 177 21.93 8.30 -13.90
C ASN A 177 22.96 7.48 -13.09
N THR A 178 22.74 6.17 -12.94
CA THR A 178 23.59 5.22 -12.18
C THR A 178 24.12 4.13 -13.10
#